data_AF-A0A5R9FC57-F1
#
_entry.id   AF-A0A5R9FC57-F1
#
_cell.length_a   1.000
_cell.length_b   1.000
_cell.length_c   1.000
_cell.angle_alpha   90.00
_cell.angle_beta   90.00
_cell.angle_gamma   90.00
#
_symmetry.space_group_name_H-M   'P 1'
#
loop_
_entity.id
_entity.type
_entity.pdbx_description
1 polymer ?
#
loop_
_entity_poly.entity_id
_entity_poly.type
_entity_poly.pdbx_seq_one_letter_code
_entity_poly.pdbx_strand_id
1 'polypeptide(L)'
;MPIPEGYSSPVRLSAKEKAFNQLQRWIIDGTLLPGEKIYDAEIAEALGVSRTPIREALQLLQMQGFVEMHPGKETRVTSLTREDVLKIYPPLASLQALAAEIAASKVTEKQIDELKKINADYKKAIQNEEPFKALELDEQFHAVIVEIAENPYISDFSSILQLHIRRLKYVFLKQKMTGKDESLHEHQKMLTSFQERNGKAASSYMKQNWLRPMQEVYNLLK
;
A
#
# COMPACT_ATOMS: atom_id res chain seq x y z
N MET A 1 21.20 17.86 25.27
CA MET A 1 21.67 18.85 24.27
C MET A 1 20.51 19.82 24.04
N PRO A 2 20.58 21.10 24.47
CA PRO A 2 19.39 21.95 24.37
C PRO A 2 19.17 22.36 22.92
N ILE A 3 17.93 22.16 22.47
CA ILE A 3 17.41 22.63 21.19
C ILE A 3 16.93 24.09 21.42
N PRO A 4 17.17 25.05 20.49
CA PRO A 4 16.79 26.45 20.69
C PRO A 4 15.28 26.64 20.87
N GLU A 5 14.85 27.71 21.55
CA GLU A 5 13.42 28.05 21.64
C GLU A 5 12.97 28.91 20.44
N GLY A 6 11.74 28.66 19.95
CA GLY A 6 11.10 29.48 18.91
C GLY A 6 11.40 29.12 17.45
N TYR A 7 11.98 27.94 17.16
CA TYR A 7 12.20 27.53 15.77
C TYR A 7 10.92 26.97 15.13
N SER A 8 10.61 27.44 13.93
CA SER A 8 9.71 26.77 12.99
C SER A 8 10.53 26.34 11.79
N SER A 9 10.56 25.03 11.51
CA SER A 9 11.26 24.44 10.36
C SER A 9 10.26 23.95 9.30
N PRO A 10 10.69 23.87 8.03
CA PRO A 10 9.92 24.38 6.89
C PRO A 10 8.75 23.51 6.41
N VAL A 11 7.73 24.21 5.91
CA VAL A 11 6.45 23.72 5.35
C VAL A 11 6.59 23.30 3.86
N ARG A 12 7.77 22.83 3.42
CA ARG A 12 8.01 22.39 2.03
C ARG A 12 8.71 21.04 1.97
N LEU A 13 8.19 20.13 1.14
CA LEU A 13 8.85 18.87 0.80
C LEU A 13 10.28 19.12 0.32
N SER A 14 11.24 18.50 0.97
CA SER A 14 12.66 18.51 0.63
C SER A 14 12.92 17.88 -0.74
N ALA A 15 14.05 18.22 -1.38
CA ALA A 15 14.46 17.58 -2.63
C ALA A 15 14.58 16.05 -2.48
N LYS A 16 15.02 15.58 -1.30
CA LYS A 16 15.06 14.17 -0.93
C LYS A 16 13.66 13.53 -0.94
N GLU A 17 12.68 14.15 -0.28
CA GLU A 17 11.31 13.60 -0.23
C GLU A 17 10.64 13.59 -1.61
N LYS A 18 10.88 14.62 -2.43
CA LYS A 18 10.41 14.64 -3.82
C LYS A 18 11.02 13.51 -4.65
N ALA A 19 12.34 13.32 -4.53
CA ALA A 19 13.04 12.23 -5.21
C ALA A 19 12.53 10.86 -4.75
N PHE A 20 12.36 10.67 -3.44
CA PHE A 20 11.82 9.45 -2.85
C PHE A 20 10.42 9.13 -3.38
N ASN A 21 9.48 10.09 -3.29
CA ASN A 21 8.11 9.88 -3.74
C ASN A 21 8.02 9.58 -5.25
N GLN A 22 8.84 10.27 -6.07
CA GLN A 22 8.84 10.07 -7.51
C GLN A 22 9.45 8.72 -7.92
N LEU A 23 10.57 8.34 -7.32
CA LEU A 23 11.19 7.03 -7.55
C LEU A 23 10.28 5.89 -7.08
N GLN A 24 9.67 6.03 -5.90
CA GLN A 24 8.71 5.04 -5.39
C GLN A 24 7.53 4.87 -6.36
N ARG A 25 6.98 5.98 -6.87
CA ARG A 25 5.90 5.94 -7.86
C ARG A 25 6.33 5.20 -9.13
N TRP A 26 7.48 5.55 -9.70
CA TRP A 26 8.01 4.89 -10.90
C TRP A 26 8.27 3.39 -10.71
N ILE A 27 8.68 2.98 -9.51
CA ILE A 27 8.86 1.55 -9.19
C ILE A 27 7.51 0.83 -9.07
N ILE A 28 6.49 1.48 -8.49
CA ILE A 28 5.16 0.90 -8.26
C ILE A 28 4.37 0.78 -9.56
N ASP A 29 4.38 1.82 -10.40
CA ASP A 29 3.65 1.83 -11.67
C ASP A 29 4.38 1.09 -12.81
N GLY A 30 5.61 0.62 -12.54
CA GLY A 30 6.41 -0.16 -13.48
C GLY A 30 7.13 0.69 -14.53
N THR A 31 7.21 2.01 -14.38
CA THR A 31 8.12 2.86 -15.16
C THR A 31 9.58 2.43 -14.97
N LEU A 32 9.96 2.04 -13.75
CA LEU A 32 11.21 1.35 -13.45
C LEU A 32 10.89 -0.12 -13.15
N LEU A 33 11.34 -1.01 -14.04
CA LEU A 33 10.99 -2.43 -14.02
C LEU A 33 11.77 -3.19 -12.93
N PRO A 34 11.23 -4.31 -12.41
CA PRO A 34 11.99 -5.21 -11.53
C PRO A 34 13.33 -5.64 -12.17
N GLY A 35 14.43 -5.55 -11.42
CA GLY A 35 15.79 -5.85 -11.88
C GLY A 35 16.47 -4.72 -12.69
N GLU A 36 15.74 -3.66 -13.04
CA GLU A 36 16.27 -2.53 -13.80
C GLU A 36 17.35 -1.79 -13.00
N LYS A 37 18.43 -1.43 -13.68
CA LYS A 37 19.54 -0.69 -13.08
C LYS A 37 19.20 0.80 -13.01
N ILE A 38 19.40 1.38 -11.85
CA ILE A 38 19.15 2.80 -11.60
C ILE A 38 20.48 3.56 -11.68
N TYR A 39 20.52 4.57 -12.54
CA TYR A 39 21.64 5.50 -12.66
C TYR A 39 21.31 6.81 -11.93
N ASP A 40 21.91 7.01 -10.76
CA ASP A 40 21.62 8.17 -9.89
C ASP A 40 21.84 9.52 -10.59
N ALA A 41 22.80 9.61 -11.53
CA ALA A 41 23.06 10.81 -12.32
C ALA A 41 21.91 11.13 -13.30
N GLU A 42 21.38 10.12 -14.00
CA GLU A 42 20.28 10.30 -14.97
C GLU A 42 18.97 10.69 -14.25
N ILE A 43 18.70 10.06 -13.10
CA ILE A 43 17.55 10.42 -12.27
C ILE A 43 17.70 11.86 -11.74
N ALA A 44 18.90 12.25 -11.31
CA ALA A 44 19.16 13.60 -10.83
C ALA A 44 18.89 14.66 -11.90
N GLU A 45 19.37 14.41 -13.13
CA GLU A 45 19.11 15.25 -14.30
C GLU A 45 17.61 15.34 -14.62
N ALA A 46 16.92 14.19 -14.69
CA ALA A 46 15.49 14.13 -14.98
C ALA A 46 14.62 14.87 -13.95
N LEU A 47 15.03 14.85 -12.68
CA LEU A 47 14.31 15.52 -11.59
C LEU A 47 14.80 16.96 -11.34
N GLY A 48 15.81 17.43 -12.06
CA GLY A 48 16.37 18.77 -11.90
C GLY A 48 16.99 19.02 -10.51
N VAL A 49 17.60 17.99 -9.91
CA VAL A 49 18.23 18.05 -8.58
C VAL A 49 19.68 17.54 -8.65
N SER A 50 20.45 17.73 -7.58
CA SER A 50 21.79 17.13 -7.48
C SER A 50 21.72 15.63 -7.16
N ARG A 51 22.84 14.92 -7.27
CA ARG A 51 22.90 13.47 -6.99
C ARG A 51 22.69 13.11 -5.52
N THR A 52 22.99 14.01 -4.58
CA THR A 52 22.87 13.76 -3.14
C THR A 52 21.45 13.39 -2.70
N PRO A 53 20.39 14.18 -2.99
CA PRO A 53 19.02 13.80 -2.63
C PRO A 53 18.54 12.52 -3.32
N ILE A 54 19.07 12.18 -4.50
CA ILE A 54 18.77 10.91 -5.17
C ILE A 54 19.36 9.74 -4.37
N ARG A 55 20.63 9.83 -3.95
CA ARG A 55 21.27 8.78 -3.14
C ARG A 55 20.58 8.59 -1.80
N GLU A 56 20.20 9.67 -1.12
CA GLU A 56 19.44 9.61 0.13
C GLU A 56 18.06 8.95 -0.08
N ALA A 57 17.37 9.30 -1.16
CA ALA A 57 16.10 8.66 -1.52
C ALA A 57 16.27 7.16 -1.80
N LEU A 58 17.32 6.77 -2.54
CA LEU A 58 17.63 5.36 -2.83
C LEU A 58 17.97 4.57 -1.55
N GLN A 59 18.65 5.18 -0.57
CA GLN A 59 18.89 4.54 0.72
C GLN A 59 17.59 4.28 1.49
N LEU A 60 16.65 5.23 1.49
CA LEU A 60 15.33 5.03 2.10
C LEU A 60 14.53 3.95 1.37
N LEU A 61 14.56 3.94 0.04
CA LEU A 61 13.94 2.89 -0.77
C LEU A 61 14.57 1.52 -0.53
N GLN A 62 15.88 1.46 -0.29
CA GLN A 62 16.57 0.23 0.08
C GLN A 62 16.09 -0.29 1.43
N MET A 63 15.97 0.58 2.44
CA MET A 63 15.44 0.20 3.75
C MET A 63 14.01 -0.34 3.68
N GLN A 64 13.22 0.15 2.73
CA GLN A 64 11.87 -0.34 2.47
C GLN A 64 11.81 -1.53 1.50
N GLY A 65 12.95 -1.97 0.95
CA GLY A 65 13.03 -3.13 0.05
C GLY A 65 12.63 -2.88 -1.40
N PHE A 66 12.48 -1.62 -1.84
CA PHE A 66 12.14 -1.29 -3.25
C PHE A 66 13.35 -1.36 -4.19
N VAL A 67 14.55 -1.16 -3.66
CA VAL A 67 15.81 -1.26 -4.41
C VAL A 67 16.84 -2.05 -3.64
N GLU A 68 17.75 -2.69 -4.37
CA GLU A 68 18.95 -3.32 -3.84
C GLU A 68 20.16 -2.47 -4.23
N MET A 69 21.00 -2.11 -3.26
CA MET A 69 22.23 -1.37 -3.49
C MET A 69 23.44 -2.28 -3.24
N HIS A 70 24.25 -2.47 -4.28
CA HIS A 70 25.54 -3.14 -4.21
C HIS A 70 26.64 -2.08 -4.29
N PRO A 71 27.33 -1.75 -3.18
CA PRO A 71 28.34 -0.71 -3.14
C PRO A 71 29.39 -0.87 -4.24
N GLY A 72 29.65 0.22 -4.99
CA GLY A 72 30.64 0.25 -6.06
C GLY A 72 30.27 -0.55 -7.32
N LYS A 73 29.14 -1.26 -7.36
CA LYS A 73 28.66 -2.00 -8.53
C LYS A 73 27.44 -1.34 -9.15
N GLU A 74 26.34 -1.29 -8.41
CA GLU A 74 25.05 -0.87 -8.95
C GLU A 74 23.97 -0.71 -7.89
N THR A 75 22.94 0.04 -8.26
CA THR A 75 21.64 0.03 -7.59
C THR A 75 20.61 -0.49 -8.60
N ARG A 76 19.74 -1.40 -8.18
CA ARG A 76 18.70 -1.98 -9.03
C ARG A 76 17.36 -2.00 -8.30
N VAL A 77 16.28 -1.95 -9.05
CA VAL A 77 14.94 -2.21 -8.50
C VAL A 77 14.86 -3.67 -8.05
N THR A 78 14.43 -3.94 -6.82
CA THR A 78 14.34 -5.30 -6.27
C THR A 78 13.42 -6.16 -7.13
N SER A 79 13.80 -7.39 -7.46
CA SER A 79 12.91 -8.33 -8.17
C SER A 79 11.70 -8.71 -7.31
N LEU A 80 10.60 -9.12 -7.95
CA LEU A 80 9.42 -9.64 -7.25
C LEU A 80 9.33 -11.14 -7.49
N THR A 81 9.36 -11.93 -6.42
CA THR A 81 9.21 -13.38 -6.49
C THR A 81 7.85 -13.81 -5.93
N ARG A 82 7.36 -14.97 -6.33
CA ARG A 82 6.15 -15.56 -5.73
C ARG A 82 6.33 -15.78 -4.23
N GLU A 83 7.55 -16.10 -3.78
CA GLU A 83 7.86 -16.30 -2.37
C GLU A 83 7.67 -15.00 -1.56
N ASP A 84 7.80 -13.83 -2.18
CA ASP A 84 7.57 -12.55 -1.50
C ASP A 84 6.09 -12.32 -1.21
N VAL A 85 5.18 -12.83 -2.04
CA VAL A 85 3.72 -12.82 -1.75
C VAL A 85 3.44 -13.47 -0.41
N LEU A 86 4.04 -14.63 -0.14
CA LEU A 86 3.87 -15.37 1.11
C LEU A 86 4.47 -14.65 2.32
N LYS A 87 5.42 -13.74 2.12
CA LYS A 87 6.05 -12.95 3.20
C LYS A 87 5.32 -11.64 3.47
N ILE A 88 4.71 -11.03 2.45
CA ILE A 88 4.12 -9.68 2.53
C ILE A 88 2.65 -9.74 2.98
N TYR A 89 1.86 -10.68 2.44
CA TYR A 89 0.42 -10.73 2.71
C TYR A 89 0.09 -11.04 4.18
N PRO A 90 0.70 -12.05 4.85
CA PRO A 90 0.36 -12.38 6.24
C PRO A 90 0.58 -11.26 7.27
N PRO A 91 1.72 -10.53 7.29
CA PRO A 91 1.89 -9.43 8.23
C PRO A 91 0.93 -8.28 7.94
N LEU A 92 0.67 -7.95 6.66
CA LEU A 92 -0.30 -6.91 6.32
C LEU A 92 -1.71 -7.31 6.76
N ALA A 93 -2.16 -8.53 6.43
CA ALA A 93 -3.46 -9.03 6.83
C ALA A 93 -3.65 -8.99 8.34
N SER A 94 -2.59 -9.25 9.11
CA SER A 94 -2.62 -9.19 10.58
C SER A 94 -2.74 -7.75 11.09
N LEU A 95 -2.01 -6.80 10.50
CA LEU A 95 -2.12 -5.38 10.84
C LEU A 95 -3.50 -4.81 10.51
N GLN A 96 -4.03 -5.14 9.32
CA GLN A 96 -5.35 -4.72 8.86
C GLN A 96 -6.46 -5.32 9.73
N ALA A 97 -6.36 -6.59 10.10
CA ALA A 97 -7.29 -7.25 11.00
C ALA A 97 -7.32 -6.58 12.38
N LEU A 98 -6.15 -6.25 12.94
CA LEU A 98 -6.05 -5.50 14.18
C LEU A 98 -6.68 -4.10 14.04
N ALA A 99 -6.47 -3.43 12.91
CA ALA A 99 -7.11 -2.14 12.61
C ALA A 99 -8.64 -2.26 12.64
N ALA A 100 -9.19 -3.28 11.96
CA ALA A 100 -10.62 -3.53 11.92
C ALA A 100 -11.21 -3.84 13.30
N GLU A 101 -10.48 -4.60 14.14
CA GLU A 101 -10.89 -4.89 15.51
C GLU A 101 -11.03 -3.61 16.35
N ILE A 102 -10.00 -2.76 16.29
CA ILE A 102 -9.98 -1.48 17.01
C ILE A 102 -11.08 -0.55 16.47
N ALA A 103 -11.18 -0.46 15.14
CA ALA A 103 -12.13 0.42 14.46
C ALA A 103 -13.59 0.11 14.83
N ALA A 104 -13.94 -1.16 15.04
CA ALA A 104 -15.31 -1.55 15.41
C ALA A 104 -15.82 -0.88 16.71
N SER A 105 -14.91 -0.52 17.63
CA SER A 105 -15.28 0.19 18.86
C SER A 105 -15.39 1.71 18.68
N LYS A 106 -14.73 2.28 17.67
CA LYS A 106 -14.60 3.73 17.44
C LYS A 106 -15.49 4.27 16.32
N VAL A 107 -15.85 3.41 15.38
CA VAL A 107 -16.54 3.79 14.14
C VAL A 107 -17.85 4.53 14.43
N THR A 108 -18.07 5.60 13.66
CA THR A 108 -19.29 6.41 13.68
C THR A 108 -20.23 6.02 12.54
N GLU A 109 -21.53 6.30 12.68
CA GLU A 109 -22.51 6.06 11.61
C GLU A 109 -22.12 6.74 10.28
N LYS A 110 -21.57 7.96 10.36
CA LYS A 110 -21.07 8.69 9.18
C LYS A 110 -19.96 7.92 8.45
N GLN A 111 -19.02 7.34 9.19
CA GLN A 111 -17.93 6.54 8.62
C GLN A 111 -18.44 5.20 8.08
N ILE A 112 -19.44 4.59 8.71
CA ILE A 112 -20.10 3.38 8.16
C ILE A 112 -20.77 3.71 6.82
N ASP A 113 -21.46 4.85 6.72
CA ASP A 113 -22.11 5.27 5.48
C ASP A 113 -21.10 5.63 4.38
N GLU A 114 -19.95 6.20 4.74
CA GLU A 114 -18.82 6.39 3.83
C GLU A 114 -18.30 5.05 3.29
N LEU A 115 -18.03 4.08 4.17
CA LEU A 115 -17.59 2.74 3.77
C LEU A 115 -18.62 2.02 2.88
N LYS A 116 -19.92 2.15 3.16
CA LYS A 116 -20.99 1.63 2.29
C LYS A 116 -20.95 2.26 0.91
N LYS A 117 -20.75 3.58 0.82
CA LYS A 117 -20.66 4.29 -0.45
C LYS A 117 -19.44 3.82 -1.26
N ILE A 118 -18.26 3.73 -0.63
CA ILE A 118 -17.05 3.22 -1.28
C ILE A 118 -17.28 1.80 -1.81
N ASN A 119 -17.88 0.91 -1.00
CA ASN A 119 -18.15 -0.47 -1.42
C ASN A 119 -19.18 -0.56 -2.57
N ALA A 120 -20.17 0.34 -2.59
CA ALA A 120 -21.14 0.42 -3.69
C ALA A 120 -20.49 0.91 -4.99
N ASP A 121 -19.57 1.87 -4.92
CA ASP A 121 -18.82 2.35 -6.08
C ASP A 121 -17.80 1.31 -6.55
N TYR A 122 -17.19 0.56 -5.63
CA TYR A 122 -16.32 -0.59 -5.93
C TYR A 122 -17.09 -1.64 -6.74
N LYS A 123 -18.33 -1.97 -6.33
CA LYS A 123 -19.22 -2.87 -7.07
C LYS A 123 -19.47 -2.39 -8.50
N LYS A 124 -19.75 -1.10 -8.70
CA LYS A 124 -19.95 -0.53 -10.04
C LYS A 124 -18.69 -0.63 -10.89
N ALA A 125 -17.53 -0.32 -10.32
CA ALA A 125 -16.24 -0.43 -11.03
C ALA A 125 -15.94 -1.87 -11.48
N ILE A 126 -16.30 -2.87 -10.65
CA ILE A 126 -16.23 -4.29 -11.02
C ILE A 126 -17.14 -4.59 -12.21
N GLN A 127 -18.41 -4.17 -12.14
CA GLN A 127 -19.43 -4.44 -13.16
C GLN A 127 -19.14 -3.77 -14.50
N ASN A 128 -18.50 -2.60 -14.47
CA ASN A 128 -18.08 -1.85 -15.65
C ASN A 128 -16.72 -2.28 -16.21
N GLU A 129 -16.09 -3.31 -15.64
CA GLU A 129 -14.75 -3.78 -16.02
C GLU A 129 -13.67 -2.68 -15.94
N GLU A 130 -13.70 -1.86 -14.87
CA GLU A 130 -12.74 -0.79 -14.60
C GLU A 130 -11.71 -1.23 -13.52
N PRO A 131 -10.72 -2.09 -13.84
CA PRO A 131 -9.87 -2.74 -12.84
C PRO A 131 -9.02 -1.78 -12.00
N PHE A 132 -8.50 -0.70 -12.59
CA PHE A 132 -7.71 0.30 -11.87
C PHE A 132 -8.55 1.03 -10.83
N LYS A 133 -9.76 1.46 -11.22
CA LYS A 133 -10.69 2.14 -10.32
C LYS A 133 -11.19 1.20 -9.22
N ALA A 134 -11.45 -0.06 -9.56
CA ALA A 134 -11.81 -1.07 -8.56
C ALA A 134 -10.67 -1.24 -7.54
N LEU A 135 -9.41 -1.33 -7.98
CA LEU A 135 -8.26 -1.39 -7.08
C LEU A 135 -8.17 -0.15 -6.17
N GLU A 136 -8.35 1.05 -6.72
CA GLU A 136 -8.31 2.29 -5.93
C GLU A 136 -9.40 2.35 -4.86
N LEU A 137 -10.62 1.90 -5.19
CA LEU A 137 -11.75 1.87 -4.25
C LEU A 137 -11.58 0.78 -3.17
N ASP A 138 -10.98 -0.36 -3.52
CA ASP A 138 -10.57 -1.40 -2.57
C ASP A 138 -9.54 -0.86 -1.57
N GLU A 139 -8.47 -0.22 -2.07
CA GLU A 139 -7.46 0.46 -1.24
C GLU A 139 -8.09 1.53 -0.33
N GLN A 140 -9.01 2.34 -0.87
CA GLN A 140 -9.72 3.38 -0.12
C GLN A 140 -10.58 2.80 1.01
N PHE A 141 -11.31 1.70 0.76
CA PHE A 141 -12.14 1.04 1.76
C PHE A 141 -11.30 0.59 2.97
N HIS A 142 -10.16 -0.04 2.73
CA HIS A 142 -9.24 -0.45 3.79
C HIS A 142 -8.57 0.74 4.49
N ALA A 143 -8.18 1.78 3.74
CA ALA A 143 -7.55 2.97 4.29
C ALA A 143 -8.43 3.68 5.32
N VAL A 144 -9.73 3.83 5.04
CA VAL A 144 -10.69 4.42 5.98
C VAL A 144 -10.76 3.60 7.28
N ILE A 145 -10.76 2.27 7.21
CA ILE A 145 -10.78 1.39 8.39
C ILE A 145 -9.51 1.57 9.24
N VAL A 146 -8.35 1.67 8.59
CA VAL A 146 -7.07 1.93 9.27
C VAL A 146 -7.06 3.31 9.94
N GLU A 147 -7.61 4.33 9.27
CA GLU A 147 -7.71 5.69 9.82
C GLU A 147 -8.60 5.71 11.07
N ILE A 148 -9.76 5.03 11.04
CA ILE A 148 -10.67 4.91 12.19
C ILE A 148 -9.97 4.26 13.40
N ALA A 149 -9.01 3.36 13.19
CA ALA A 149 -8.27 2.75 14.28
C ALA A 149 -7.40 3.78 15.04
N GLU A 150 -7.01 4.88 14.38
CA GLU A 150 -6.16 5.97 14.91
C GLU A 150 -4.86 5.44 15.54
N ASN A 151 -4.25 4.43 14.90
CA ASN A 151 -3.00 3.84 15.38
C ASN A 151 -1.89 4.10 14.34
N PRO A 152 -0.96 5.05 14.60
CA PRO A 152 0.06 5.43 13.64
C PRO A 152 1.02 4.27 13.30
N TYR A 153 1.26 3.35 14.24
CA TYR A 153 2.11 2.18 13.94
C TYR A 153 1.42 1.25 12.94
N ILE A 154 0.10 1.04 13.06
CA ILE A 154 -0.64 0.23 12.09
C ILE A 154 -0.62 0.90 10.72
N SER A 155 -0.88 2.21 10.64
CA SER A 155 -0.87 2.93 9.36
C SER A 155 0.51 2.90 8.71
N ASP A 156 1.56 3.20 9.46
CA ASP A 156 2.92 3.33 8.93
C ASP A 156 3.43 1.98 8.41
N PHE A 157 3.30 0.91 9.20
CA PHE A 157 3.73 -0.42 8.77
C PHE A 157 2.82 -1.01 7.68
N SER A 158 1.51 -0.75 7.70
CA SER A 158 0.61 -1.19 6.63
C SER A 158 0.94 -0.51 5.31
N SER A 159 1.25 0.79 5.32
CA SER A 159 1.48 1.56 4.09
C SER A 159 2.63 0.97 3.26
N ILE A 160 3.75 0.61 3.90
CA ILE A 160 4.91 0.04 3.23
C ILE A 160 4.56 -1.32 2.60
N LEU A 161 3.88 -2.19 3.33
CA LEU A 161 3.47 -3.51 2.83
C LEU A 161 2.43 -3.41 1.71
N GLN A 162 1.48 -2.48 1.82
CA GLN A 162 0.49 -2.20 0.78
C GLN A 162 1.15 -1.74 -0.51
N LEU A 163 2.18 -0.88 -0.44
CA LEU A 163 2.90 -0.43 -1.63
C LEU A 163 3.60 -1.60 -2.36
N HIS A 164 4.14 -2.58 -1.63
CA HIS A 164 4.68 -3.79 -2.25
C HIS A 164 3.60 -4.66 -2.89
N ILE A 165 2.43 -4.81 -2.25
CA ILE A 165 1.29 -5.51 -2.86
C ILE A 165 0.78 -4.76 -4.09
N ARG A 166 0.68 -3.43 -4.03
CA ARG A 166 0.26 -2.61 -5.17
C ARG A 166 1.23 -2.78 -6.33
N ARG A 167 2.53 -2.78 -6.07
CA ARG A 167 3.58 -3.05 -7.05
C ARG A 167 3.40 -4.44 -7.69
N LEU A 168 3.15 -5.48 -6.89
CA LEU A 168 2.80 -6.82 -7.39
C LEU A 168 1.56 -6.75 -8.29
N LYS A 169 0.45 -6.20 -7.79
CA LYS A 169 -0.81 -6.11 -8.51
C LYS A 169 -0.67 -5.31 -9.81
N TYR A 170 0.05 -4.19 -9.83
CA TYR A 170 0.15 -3.31 -11.00
C TYR A 170 0.90 -3.95 -12.16
N VAL A 171 2.00 -4.67 -11.87
CA VAL A 171 2.74 -5.44 -12.88
C VAL A 171 1.86 -6.53 -13.50
N PHE A 172 0.93 -7.11 -12.73
CA PHE A 172 0.04 -8.18 -13.19
C PHE A 172 -1.40 -7.75 -13.48
N LEU A 173 -1.73 -6.45 -13.38
CA LEU A 173 -3.12 -5.95 -13.49
C LEU A 173 -3.73 -6.16 -14.87
N LYS A 174 -2.88 -6.44 -15.87
CA LYS A 174 -3.29 -6.84 -17.22
C LYS A 174 -3.89 -8.26 -17.28
N GLN A 175 -3.78 -9.03 -16.20
CA GLN A 175 -4.38 -10.35 -16.07
C GLN A 175 -5.78 -10.23 -15.46
N LYS A 176 -6.72 -11.10 -15.88
CA LYS A 176 -8.09 -11.10 -15.32
C LYS A 176 -8.04 -11.50 -13.86
N MET A 177 -8.17 -10.53 -12.97
CA MET A 177 -8.37 -10.77 -11.53
C MET A 177 -9.71 -11.47 -11.30
N THR A 178 -9.68 -12.63 -10.65
CA THR A 178 -10.84 -13.40 -10.20
C THR A 178 -11.19 -13.02 -8.76
N GLY A 179 -12.31 -13.53 -8.22
CA GLY A 179 -12.63 -13.35 -6.79
C GLY A 179 -13.25 -11.99 -6.39
N LYS A 180 -13.80 -11.23 -7.35
CA LYS A 180 -14.34 -9.88 -7.12
C LYS A 180 -15.64 -9.89 -6.31
N ASP A 181 -16.47 -10.91 -6.49
CA ASP A 181 -17.74 -11.06 -5.78
C ASP A 181 -17.52 -11.45 -4.31
N GLU A 182 -16.46 -12.22 -4.03
CA GLU A 182 -16.04 -12.57 -2.68
C GLU A 182 -15.54 -11.35 -1.90
N SER A 183 -14.77 -10.46 -2.53
CA SER A 183 -14.32 -9.22 -1.88
C SER A 183 -15.51 -8.34 -1.46
N LEU A 184 -16.49 -8.19 -2.36
CA LEU A 184 -17.73 -7.47 -2.07
C LEU A 184 -18.50 -8.08 -0.89
N HIS A 185 -18.57 -9.42 -0.82
CA HIS A 185 -19.20 -10.11 0.29
C HIS A 185 -18.46 -9.88 1.61
N GLU A 186 -17.13 -9.98 1.59
CA GLU A 186 -16.28 -9.74 2.76
C GLU A 186 -16.39 -8.31 3.27
N HIS A 187 -16.41 -7.31 2.38
CA HIS A 187 -16.67 -5.90 2.74
C HIS A 187 -18.03 -5.73 3.40
N GLN A 188 -19.08 -6.38 2.87
CA GLN A 188 -20.41 -6.32 3.46
C GLN A 188 -20.46 -6.95 4.85
N LYS A 189 -19.73 -8.06 5.06
CA LYS A 189 -19.61 -8.71 6.38
C LYS A 189 -18.85 -7.83 7.39
N MET A 190 -17.81 -7.12 6.95
CA MET A 190 -17.12 -6.12 7.79
C MET A 190 -18.06 -4.97 8.17
N LEU A 191 -18.82 -4.42 7.22
CA LEU A 191 -19.81 -3.38 7.47
C LEU A 191 -20.85 -3.80 8.52
N THR A 192 -21.41 -5.00 8.39
CA THR A 192 -22.34 -5.55 9.40
C THR A 192 -21.65 -5.70 10.76
N SER A 193 -20.41 -6.19 10.79
CA SER A 193 -19.64 -6.33 12.03
C SER A 193 -19.39 -4.98 12.71
N PHE A 194 -19.18 -3.91 11.95
CA PHE A 194 -19.04 -2.55 12.47
C PHE A 194 -20.35 -2.01 13.05
N GLN A 195 -21.48 -2.25 12.38
CA GLN A 195 -22.81 -1.87 12.90
C GLN A 195 -23.14 -2.58 14.21
N GLU A 196 -22.75 -3.84 14.34
CA GLU A 196 -22.91 -4.65 15.55
C GLU A 196 -21.81 -4.41 16.59
N ARG A 197 -20.81 -3.56 16.30
CA ARG A 197 -19.60 -3.33 17.11
C ARG A 197 -18.85 -4.62 17.46
N ASN A 198 -18.92 -5.63 16.58
CA ASN A 198 -18.26 -6.91 16.75
C ASN A 198 -16.84 -6.89 16.17
N GLY A 199 -15.88 -6.41 16.98
CA GLY A 199 -14.48 -6.29 16.58
C GLY A 199 -13.83 -7.62 16.16
N LYS A 200 -14.18 -8.73 16.83
CA LYS A 200 -13.64 -10.06 16.48
C LYS A 200 -14.10 -10.52 15.09
N ALA A 201 -15.38 -10.32 14.77
CA ALA A 201 -15.89 -10.63 13.44
C ALA A 201 -15.26 -9.72 12.37
N ALA A 202 -15.17 -8.41 12.63
CA ALA A 202 -14.52 -7.47 11.72
C ALA A 202 -13.06 -7.85 11.42
N SER A 203 -12.30 -8.19 12.46
CA SER A 203 -10.92 -8.69 12.37
C SER A 203 -10.81 -9.94 11.50
N SER A 204 -11.68 -10.92 11.73
CA SER A 204 -11.69 -12.18 10.96
C SER A 204 -11.98 -11.95 9.47
N TYR A 205 -13.01 -11.15 9.15
CA TYR A 205 -13.36 -10.88 7.75
C TYR A 205 -12.31 -10.02 7.04
N MET A 206 -11.71 -9.05 7.73
CA MET A 206 -10.59 -8.26 7.20
C MET A 206 -9.37 -9.14 6.90
N LYS A 207 -9.02 -10.04 7.82
CA LYS A 207 -7.89 -10.97 7.62
C LYS A 207 -8.13 -11.88 6.43
N GLN A 208 -9.34 -12.44 6.33
CA GLN A 208 -9.74 -13.28 5.20
C GLN A 208 -9.64 -12.53 3.88
N ASN A 209 -10.16 -11.30 3.83
CA ASN A 209 -10.18 -10.48 2.63
C ASN A 209 -8.78 -10.20 2.07
N TRP A 210 -7.80 -9.95 2.94
CA TRP A 210 -6.40 -9.81 2.51
C TRP A 210 -5.76 -11.14 2.12
N LEU A 211 -6.00 -12.23 2.85
CA LEU A 211 -5.35 -13.52 2.58
C LEU A 211 -5.94 -14.29 1.38
N ARG A 212 -7.23 -14.13 1.09
CA ARG A 212 -7.91 -14.81 -0.02
C ARG A 212 -7.21 -14.59 -1.38
N PRO A 213 -6.92 -13.35 -1.83
CA PRO A 213 -6.25 -13.12 -3.11
C PRO A 213 -4.77 -13.54 -3.10
N MET A 214 -4.18 -13.86 -1.95
CA MET A 214 -2.76 -14.22 -1.85
C MET A 214 -2.38 -15.38 -2.76
N GLN A 215 -3.17 -16.47 -2.76
CA GLN A 215 -2.85 -17.66 -3.56
C GLN A 215 -2.99 -17.39 -5.07
N GLU A 216 -3.96 -16.56 -5.44
CA GLU A 216 -4.13 -16.13 -6.83
C GLU A 216 -2.90 -15.34 -7.29
N VAL A 217 -2.50 -14.30 -6.53
CA VAL A 217 -1.31 -13.49 -6.85
C VAL A 217 -0.03 -14.33 -6.85
N TYR A 218 0.09 -15.29 -5.93
CA TYR A 218 1.20 -16.24 -5.91
C TYR A 218 1.29 -17.05 -7.22
N ASN A 219 0.16 -17.50 -7.76
CA ASN A 219 0.10 -18.29 -8.99
C ASN A 219 0.32 -17.46 -10.26
N LEU A 220 0.08 -16.14 -10.21
CA LEU A 220 0.31 -15.23 -11.34
C LEU A 220 1.80 -14.91 -11.55
N LEU A 221 2.61 -15.07 -10.50
CA LEU A 221 4.06 -14.95 -10.54
C LEU A 221 4.68 -16.27 -11.03
N LYS A 222 5.40 -16.20 -12.15
CA LYS A 222 6.11 -17.35 -12.74
C LYS A 222 7.48 -17.55 -12.11
#